data_AF-A0A0F5IXT0-F1
#
_entry.id   AF-A0A0F5IXT0-F1
#
_cell.length_a   1.000
_cell.length_b   1.000
_cell.length_c   1.000
_cell.angle_alpha   90.00
_cell.angle_beta   90.00
_cell.angle_gamma   90.00
#
_symmetry.space_group_name_H-M   'P 1'
#
loop_
_entity.id
_entity.type
_entity.pdbx_description
1 polymer ?
#
loop_
_entity_poly.entity_id
_entity_poly.type
_entity_poly.pdbx_seq_one_letter_code
_entity_poly.pdbx_strand_id
1 'polypeptide(L)'
;MKKQNKLEALFPNGKVPEAKDFNRSLDEMSKEGRNHLREKIYKIAFTVWSTLPKKHQKFIEEVIVHDRQSYVDFIQQRTVMACLRCPLRFPVLFIRMLHLTEVVERTAQTSINHIAMSVLICFQICGKISTLAGHIGKGEIAYEEVLVLAGKMTVVEFCGG
;
A
#
# COMPACT_ATOMS: atom_id res chain seq x y z
N MET A 1 15.58 11.87 -33.03
CA MET A 1 14.92 10.73 -32.33
C MET A 1 14.24 11.25 -31.08
N LYS A 2 12.91 11.08 -30.94
CA LYS A 2 12.24 11.32 -29.64
C LYS A 2 12.79 10.29 -28.66
N LYS A 3 13.32 10.72 -27.51
CA LYS A 3 13.68 9.80 -26.40
C LYS A 3 12.42 9.05 -26.02
N GLN A 4 12.32 7.78 -26.42
CA GLN A 4 11.20 6.93 -26.03
C GLN A 4 11.27 6.73 -24.52
N ASN A 5 10.18 7.02 -23.81
CA ASN A 5 10.16 6.86 -22.36
C ASN A 5 10.28 5.37 -22.03
N LYS A 6 11.06 5.00 -20.99
CA LYS A 6 11.19 3.60 -20.51
C LYS A 6 9.82 2.92 -20.33
N LEU A 7 8.80 3.67 -19.94
CA LEU A 7 7.43 3.16 -19.80
C LEU A 7 6.77 2.84 -21.14
N GLU A 8 6.91 3.70 -22.14
CA GLU A 8 6.35 3.51 -23.48
C GLU A 8 6.94 2.27 -24.15
N ALA A 9 8.22 1.98 -23.90
CA ALA A 9 8.91 0.79 -24.41
C ALA A 9 8.34 -0.55 -23.88
N LEU A 10 7.50 -0.53 -22.83
CA LEU A 10 6.81 -1.73 -22.36
C LEU A 10 5.62 -2.13 -23.24
N PHE A 11 5.17 -1.26 -24.15
CA PHE A 11 3.95 -1.46 -24.92
C PHE A 11 4.26 -1.60 -26.42
N PRO A 12 3.62 -2.54 -27.15
CA PRO A 12 3.94 -2.83 -28.56
C PRO A 12 3.93 -1.62 -29.49
N ASN A 13 3.04 -0.66 -29.23
CA ASN A 13 2.87 0.54 -30.07
C ASN A 13 3.63 1.76 -29.55
N GLY A 14 4.47 1.61 -28.52
CA GLY A 14 5.14 2.73 -27.87
C GLY A 14 4.17 3.72 -27.21
N LYS A 15 2.92 3.33 -26.99
CA LYS A 15 1.85 4.16 -26.41
C LYS A 15 1.37 3.53 -25.11
N VAL A 16 1.38 4.32 -24.05
CA VAL A 16 0.79 3.91 -22.77
C VAL A 16 -0.73 3.82 -22.93
N PRO A 17 -1.35 2.66 -22.65
CA PRO A 17 -2.80 2.48 -22.72
C PRO A 17 -3.52 3.22 -21.59
N GLU A 18 -4.84 3.29 -21.67
CA GLU A 18 -5.64 3.67 -20.49
C GLU A 18 -5.55 2.58 -19.42
N ALA A 19 -5.54 2.96 -18.14
CA ALA A 19 -5.36 2.00 -17.06
C ALA A 19 -6.48 0.94 -17.04
N LYS A 20 -7.71 1.30 -17.40
CA LYS A 20 -8.84 0.36 -17.48
C LYS A 20 -8.59 -0.73 -18.53
N ASP A 21 -8.13 -0.35 -19.71
CA ASP A 21 -7.87 -1.31 -20.80
C ASP A 21 -6.62 -2.13 -20.51
N PHE A 22 -5.61 -1.52 -19.90
CA PHE A 22 -4.46 -2.26 -19.39
C PHE A 22 -4.88 -3.30 -18.36
N ASN A 23 -5.64 -2.93 -17.33
CA ASN A 23 -6.07 -3.86 -16.28
C ASN A 23 -6.91 -5.01 -16.86
N ARG A 24 -7.79 -4.72 -17.83
CA ARG A 24 -8.54 -5.75 -18.55
C ARG A 24 -7.62 -6.70 -19.33
N SER A 25 -6.61 -6.16 -20.02
CA SER A 25 -5.65 -6.98 -20.75
C SER A 25 -4.86 -7.92 -19.83
N LEU A 26 -4.67 -7.54 -18.56
CA LEU A 26 -4.02 -8.40 -17.58
C LEU A 26 -4.87 -9.64 -17.28
N ASP A 27 -6.20 -9.54 -17.27
CA ASP A 27 -7.08 -10.68 -16.92
C ASP A 27 -6.96 -11.85 -17.91
N GLU A 28 -6.56 -11.56 -19.15
CA GLU A 28 -6.31 -12.54 -20.21
C GLU A 28 -4.92 -13.21 -20.08
N MET A 29 -4.04 -12.70 -19.20
CA MET A 29 -2.68 -13.20 -19.01
C MET A 29 -2.59 -14.21 -17.86
N SER A 30 -1.58 -15.09 -17.91
CA SER A 30 -1.21 -15.92 -16.77
C SER A 30 -0.84 -15.07 -15.54
N LYS A 31 -0.97 -15.64 -14.35
CA LYS A 31 -0.62 -14.94 -13.09
C LYS A 31 0.84 -14.47 -13.11
N GLU A 32 1.75 -15.30 -13.62
CA GLU A 32 3.17 -15.02 -13.75
C GLU A 32 3.42 -13.87 -14.73
N GLY A 33 2.73 -13.88 -15.88
CA GLY A 33 2.83 -12.83 -16.89
C GLY A 33 2.33 -11.48 -16.36
N ARG A 34 1.16 -11.47 -15.69
CA ARG A 34 0.61 -10.29 -15.02
C ARG A 34 1.59 -9.69 -14.01
N ASN A 35 2.13 -10.54 -13.14
CA ASN A 35 3.06 -10.11 -12.10
C ASN A 35 4.34 -9.53 -12.70
N HIS A 36 4.92 -10.20 -13.70
CA HIS A 36 6.14 -9.73 -14.37
C HIS A 36 5.94 -8.36 -15.03
N LEU A 37 4.81 -8.15 -15.71
CA LEU A 37 4.52 -6.87 -16.37
C LEU A 37 4.31 -5.74 -15.36
N ARG A 38 3.56 -6.00 -14.28
CA ARG A 38 3.39 -5.06 -13.17
C ARG A 38 4.72 -4.70 -12.49
N GLU A 39 5.55 -5.68 -12.20
CA GLU A 39 6.88 -5.45 -11.61
C GLU A 39 7.74 -4.52 -12.48
N LYS A 40 7.72 -4.69 -13.82
CA LYS A 40 8.44 -3.78 -14.73
C LYS A 40 7.94 -2.34 -14.60
N ILE A 41 6.62 -2.14 -14.53
CA ILE A 41 6.01 -0.81 -14.34
C ILE A 41 6.43 -0.22 -12.99
N TYR A 42 6.39 -1.00 -11.91
CA TYR A 42 6.78 -0.55 -10.58
C TYR A 42 8.26 -0.16 -10.52
N LYS A 43 9.16 -0.95 -11.12
CA LYS A 43 10.59 -0.62 -11.22
C LYS A 43 10.85 0.69 -11.98
N ILE A 44 10.07 0.97 -13.02
CA ILE A 44 10.13 2.26 -13.72
C ILE A 44 9.70 3.40 -12.80
N ALA A 45 8.59 3.23 -12.07
CA ALA A 45 8.15 4.21 -11.08
C ALA A 45 9.28 4.50 -10.08
N PHE A 46 9.92 3.47 -9.52
CA PHE A 46 11.03 3.64 -8.57
C PHE A 46 12.23 4.41 -9.11
N THR A 47 12.55 4.25 -10.39
CA THR A 47 13.81 4.75 -10.94
C THR A 47 13.69 6.13 -11.57
N VAL A 48 12.52 6.48 -12.10
CA VAL A 48 12.38 7.69 -12.93
C VAL A 48 11.11 8.50 -12.65
N TRP A 49 10.41 8.26 -11.52
CA TRP A 49 9.13 8.89 -11.15
C TRP A 49 9.04 10.38 -11.51
N SER A 50 9.96 11.18 -10.97
CA SER A 50 9.97 12.65 -11.11
C SER A 50 10.14 13.13 -12.55
N THR A 51 10.69 12.29 -13.42
CA THR A 51 10.94 12.60 -14.84
C THR A 51 9.84 12.10 -15.77
N LEU A 52 8.89 11.30 -15.25
CA LEU A 52 7.77 10.81 -16.05
C LEU A 52 6.78 11.94 -16.35
N PRO A 53 6.22 12.00 -17.58
CA PRO A 53 5.09 12.89 -17.88
C PRO A 53 3.93 12.64 -16.92
N LYS A 54 3.17 13.69 -16.58
CA LYS A 54 2.03 13.60 -15.64
C LYS A 54 0.99 12.55 -16.04
N LYS A 55 0.71 12.40 -17.33
CA LYS A 55 -0.15 11.33 -17.86
C LYS A 55 0.35 9.91 -17.52
N HIS A 56 1.67 9.70 -17.52
CA HIS A 56 2.28 8.41 -17.21
C HIS A 56 2.31 8.16 -15.70
N GLN A 57 2.56 9.21 -14.89
CA GLN A 57 2.42 9.13 -13.43
C GLN A 57 1.01 8.68 -13.05
N LYS A 58 -0.01 9.34 -13.60
CA LYS A 58 -1.42 9.00 -13.38
C LYS A 58 -1.76 7.56 -13.78
N PHE A 59 -1.28 7.11 -14.94
CA PHE A 59 -1.45 5.71 -15.36
C PHE A 59 -0.87 4.73 -14.33
N ILE A 60 0.36 4.96 -13.87
CA ILE A 60 1.02 4.08 -12.88
C ILE A 60 0.25 4.09 -11.55
N GLU A 61 -0.21 5.26 -11.10
CA GLU A 61 -1.05 5.39 -9.90
C GLU A 61 -2.32 4.54 -10.02
N GLU A 62 -3.02 4.62 -11.15
CA GLU A 62 -4.23 3.84 -11.41
C GLU A 62 -3.96 2.33 -11.45
N VAL A 63 -2.81 1.90 -12.00
CA VAL A 63 -2.39 0.49 -11.98
C VAL A 63 -2.13 0.01 -10.55
N ILE A 64 -1.41 0.79 -9.74
CA ILE A 64 -1.14 0.46 -8.33
C ILE A 64 -2.45 0.45 -7.51
N VAL A 65 -3.33 1.41 -7.75
CA VAL A 65 -4.64 1.50 -7.11
C VAL A 65 -5.52 0.31 -7.49
N HIS A 66 -5.45 -0.20 -8.72
CA HIS A 66 -6.23 -1.36 -9.10
C HIS A 66 -5.82 -2.62 -8.34
N ASP A 67 -4.51 -2.82 -8.10
CA ASP A 67 -4.00 -3.97 -7.34
C ASP A 67 -2.94 -3.54 -6.32
N ARG A 68 -3.42 -2.95 -5.23
CA ARG A 68 -2.56 -2.48 -4.13
C ARG A 68 -1.77 -3.60 -3.48
N GLN A 69 -2.36 -4.80 -3.40
CA GLN A 69 -1.70 -5.94 -2.76
C GLN A 69 -0.47 -6.34 -3.55
N SER A 70 -0.60 -6.46 -4.88
CA SER A 70 0.53 -6.76 -5.76
C SER A 70 1.66 -5.73 -5.63
N TYR A 71 1.33 -4.45 -5.46
CA TYR A 71 2.33 -3.42 -5.23
C TYR A 71 3.00 -3.55 -3.84
N VAL A 72 2.24 -3.76 -2.77
CA VAL A 72 2.79 -4.01 -1.43
C VAL A 72 3.72 -5.22 -1.43
N ASP A 73 3.31 -6.32 -2.06
CA ASP A 73 4.12 -7.53 -2.17
C ASP A 73 5.43 -7.23 -2.92
N PHE A 74 5.38 -6.48 -4.01
CA PHE A 74 6.57 -6.02 -4.72
C PHE A 74 7.50 -5.18 -3.81
N ILE A 75 6.96 -4.19 -3.08
CA ILE A 75 7.75 -3.37 -2.14
C ILE A 75 8.44 -4.24 -1.11
N GLN A 76 7.71 -5.15 -0.48
CA GLN A 76 8.19 -5.97 0.62
C GLN A 76 9.12 -7.10 0.17
N GLN A 77 9.04 -7.58 -1.06
CA GLN A 77 9.77 -8.77 -1.52
C GLN A 77 10.88 -8.46 -2.53
N ARG A 78 10.78 -7.34 -3.25
CA ARG A 78 11.65 -7.02 -4.39
C ARG A 78 12.43 -5.71 -4.23
N THR A 79 12.26 -5.00 -3.12
CA THR A 79 12.96 -3.74 -2.86
C THR A 79 13.63 -3.74 -1.49
N VAL A 80 14.53 -2.76 -1.28
CA VAL A 80 15.22 -2.56 0.00
C VAL A 80 14.25 -2.29 1.17
N MET A 81 13.01 -1.87 0.88
CA MET A 81 12.00 -1.65 1.92
C MET A 81 11.73 -2.91 2.74
N ALA A 82 11.94 -4.11 2.19
CA ALA A 82 11.90 -5.36 2.95
C ALA A 82 12.68 -5.28 4.28
N CYS A 83 13.86 -4.65 4.23
CA CYS A 83 14.81 -4.52 5.34
C CYS A 83 14.63 -3.23 6.15
N LEU A 84 14.03 -2.19 5.55
CA LEU A 84 13.88 -0.87 6.18
C LEU A 84 12.55 -0.69 6.91
N ARG A 85 11.64 -1.67 6.82
CA ARG A 85 10.38 -1.64 7.58
C ARG A 85 10.64 -1.59 9.08
N CYS A 86 9.94 -0.68 9.75
CA CYS A 86 10.08 -0.45 11.18
C CYS A 86 9.33 -1.52 11.99
N PRO A 87 9.97 -2.23 12.94
CA PRO A 87 9.28 -3.07 13.91
C PRO A 87 8.51 -2.19 14.89
N LEU A 88 7.21 -2.47 15.05
CA LEU A 88 6.38 -1.81 16.05
C LEU A 88 6.48 -2.54 17.38
N ARG A 89 6.67 -1.79 18.47
CA ARG A 89 6.65 -2.34 19.83
C ARG A 89 5.29 -2.92 20.21
N PHE A 90 4.20 -2.23 19.81
CA PHE A 90 2.82 -2.62 20.10
C PHE A 90 1.95 -2.49 18.84
N PRO A 91 2.04 -3.42 17.87
CA PRO A 91 1.36 -3.31 16.58
C PRO A 91 -0.17 -3.27 16.70
N VAL A 92 -0.74 -3.97 17.69
CA VAL A 92 -2.20 -3.97 17.94
C VAL A 92 -2.67 -2.60 18.39
N LEU A 93 -2.00 -1.98 19.37
CA LEU A 93 -2.34 -0.63 19.84
C LEU A 93 -2.19 0.41 18.72
N PHE A 94 -1.17 0.28 17.88
CA PHE A 94 -1.01 1.14 16.71
C PHE A 94 -2.19 1.04 15.73
N ILE A 95 -2.69 -0.18 15.47
CA ILE A 95 -3.86 -0.38 14.60
C ILE A 95 -5.13 0.22 15.23
N ARG A 96 -5.33 0.06 16.54
CA ARG A 96 -6.48 0.66 17.24
C ARG A 96 -6.39 2.19 17.29
N MET A 97 -5.19 2.75 17.42
CA MET A 97 -4.97 4.19 17.29
C MET A 97 -5.38 4.68 15.90
N LEU A 98 -5.01 3.97 14.82
CA LEU A 98 -5.45 4.32 13.47
C LEU A 98 -6.97 4.26 13.30
N HIS A 99 -7.65 3.31 13.95
CA HIS A 99 -9.12 3.29 13.99
C HIS A 99 -9.66 4.59 14.62
N LEU A 100 -9.16 4.94 15.80
CA LEU A 100 -9.59 6.15 16.50
C LEU A 100 -9.37 7.42 15.68
N THR A 101 -8.19 7.60 15.10
CA THR A 101 -7.83 8.86 14.43
C THR A 101 -8.35 8.97 13.01
N GLU A 102 -8.47 7.85 12.28
CA GLU A 102 -8.79 7.86 10.85
C GLU A 102 -10.18 7.30 10.52
N VAL A 103 -10.85 6.62 11.45
CA VAL A 103 -12.12 5.91 11.19
C VAL A 103 -13.27 6.44 12.02
N VAL A 104 -13.10 6.74 13.31
CA VAL A 104 -14.22 7.11 14.21
C VAL A 104 -14.94 8.38 13.76
N GLU A 105 -14.20 9.44 13.41
CA GLU A 105 -14.79 10.71 12.98
C GLU A 105 -14.99 10.81 11.46
N ARG A 106 -15.06 9.67 10.75
CA ARG A 106 -14.87 9.62 9.29
C ARG A 106 -15.72 10.65 8.53
N THR A 107 -15.03 11.68 8.05
CA THR A 107 -15.39 12.37 6.81
C THR A 107 -14.91 11.52 5.64
N ALA A 108 -15.65 11.48 4.52
CA ALA A 108 -15.49 10.50 3.44
C ALA A 108 -14.12 10.50 2.70
N GLN A 109 -13.14 11.29 3.15
CA GLN A 109 -11.92 11.60 2.41
C GLN A 109 -10.85 10.50 2.43
N THR A 110 -10.73 9.72 3.52
CA THR A 110 -9.59 8.79 3.68
C THR A 110 -9.98 7.32 3.44
N SER A 111 -9.36 6.68 2.44
CA SER A 111 -9.57 5.25 2.15
C SER A 111 -8.82 4.36 3.14
N ILE A 112 -9.53 3.52 3.91
CA ILE A 112 -8.90 2.54 4.83
C ILE A 112 -7.94 1.60 4.09
N ASN A 113 -8.24 1.20 2.86
CA ASN A 113 -7.33 0.36 2.06
C ASN A 113 -6.02 1.09 1.73
N HIS A 114 -6.07 2.42 1.56
CA HIS A 114 -4.86 3.23 1.39
C HIS A 114 -4.06 3.28 2.69
N ILE A 115 -4.71 3.51 3.84
CA ILE A 115 -4.04 3.46 5.15
C ILE A 115 -3.36 2.09 5.36
N ALA A 116 -4.10 1.00 5.17
CA ALA A 116 -3.59 -0.36 5.30
C ALA A 116 -2.39 -0.62 4.36
N MET A 117 -2.45 -0.17 3.12
CA MET A 117 -1.32 -0.24 2.18
C MET A 117 -0.09 0.51 2.72
N SER A 118 -0.24 1.76 3.17
CA SER A 118 0.85 2.56 3.73
C SER A 118 1.48 1.91 4.96
N VAL A 119 0.65 1.36 5.84
CA VAL A 119 1.10 0.65 7.04
C VAL A 119 1.94 -0.58 6.68
N LEU A 120 1.49 -1.39 5.72
CA LEU A 120 2.22 -2.58 5.28
C LEU A 120 3.54 -2.22 4.58
N ILE A 121 3.61 -1.08 3.89
CA ILE A 121 4.86 -0.61 3.26
C ILE A 121 5.88 -0.20 4.31
N CYS A 122 5.46 0.48 5.39
CA CYS A 122 6.36 1.12 6.34
C CYS A 122 6.71 0.27 7.56
N PHE A 123 5.81 -0.61 8.01
CA PHE A 123 5.96 -1.34 9.27
C PHE A 123 6.07 -2.84 9.05
N GLN A 124 6.75 -3.53 9.98
CA GLN A 124 6.86 -4.99 10.00
C GLN A 124 5.56 -5.65 10.48
N ILE A 125 4.46 -5.35 9.80
CA ILE A 125 3.16 -6.00 9.97
C ILE A 125 2.98 -6.98 8.81
N CYS A 126 2.64 -8.21 9.12
CA CYS A 126 2.35 -9.26 8.14
C CYS A 126 0.86 -9.28 7.79
N GLY A 127 0.53 -9.75 6.59
CA GLY A 127 -0.84 -10.01 6.16
C GLY A 127 -1.26 -9.24 4.90
N LYS A 128 -2.54 -9.36 4.58
CA LYS A 128 -3.15 -8.72 3.40
C LYS A 128 -3.73 -7.37 3.76
N ILE A 129 -3.78 -6.46 2.78
CA ILE A 129 -4.44 -5.16 2.88
C ILE A 129 -5.87 -5.33 3.36
N SER A 130 -6.64 -6.27 2.80
CA SER A 130 -8.04 -6.48 3.18
C SER A 130 -8.20 -6.88 4.65
N THR A 131 -7.32 -7.73 5.17
CA THR A 131 -7.32 -8.14 6.57
C THR A 131 -7.00 -6.95 7.48
N LEU A 132 -5.92 -6.22 7.19
CA LEU A 132 -5.51 -5.07 7.98
C LEU A 132 -6.55 -3.95 7.92
N ALA A 133 -7.12 -3.69 6.75
CA ALA A 133 -8.23 -2.77 6.55
C ALA A 133 -9.45 -3.16 7.41
N GLY A 134 -9.75 -4.46 7.50
CA GLY A 134 -10.79 -4.97 8.39
C GLY A 134 -10.51 -4.65 9.86
N HIS A 135 -9.27 -4.86 10.32
CA HIS A 135 -8.87 -4.54 11.69
C HIS A 135 -8.90 -3.03 11.98
N ILE A 136 -8.44 -2.20 11.06
CA ILE A 136 -8.53 -0.74 11.17
C ILE A 136 -9.99 -0.29 11.17
N GLY A 137 -10.84 -0.90 10.34
CA GLY A 137 -12.25 -0.51 10.21
C GLY A 137 -13.13 -0.89 11.40
N LYS A 138 -12.77 -1.95 12.14
CA LYS A 138 -13.54 -2.50 13.26
C LYS A 138 -12.78 -2.46 14.59
N GLY A 139 -11.77 -1.60 14.68
CA GLY A 139 -10.84 -1.55 15.80
C GLY A 139 -11.46 -0.95 17.05
N GLU A 140 -12.39 -1.66 17.69
CA GLU A 140 -12.89 -1.27 19.01
C GLU A 140 -11.70 -1.17 19.98
N ILE A 141 -11.68 -0.06 20.72
CA ILE A 141 -10.63 0.23 21.69
C ILE A 141 -11.24 0.21 23.08
N ALA A 142 -10.61 -0.53 23.97
CA ALA A 142 -10.98 -0.55 25.37
C ALA A 142 -10.52 0.77 26.04
N TYR A 143 -11.21 1.16 27.11
CA TYR A 143 -10.87 2.37 27.86
C TYR A 143 -9.42 2.34 28.36
N GLU A 144 -8.97 1.18 28.83
CA GLU A 144 -7.62 0.93 29.32
C GLU A 144 -6.57 1.10 28.22
N GLU A 145 -6.88 0.69 26.99
CA GLU A 145 -5.98 0.87 25.85
C GLU A 145 -5.85 2.34 25.45
N VAL A 146 -6.92 3.14 25.60
CA VAL A 146 -6.85 4.60 25.44
C VAL A 146 -5.92 5.21 26.50
N LEU A 147 -6.01 4.75 27.76
CA LEU A 147 -5.10 5.20 28.82
C LEU A 147 -3.65 4.81 28.53
N VAL A 148 -3.42 3.61 28.00
CA VAL A 148 -2.09 3.16 27.56
C VAL A 148 -1.57 4.06 26.43
N LEU A 149 -2.39 4.34 25.41
CA LEU A 149 -2.02 5.24 24.32
C LEU A 149 -1.72 6.67 24.80
N ALA A 150 -2.45 7.14 25.81
CA ALA A 150 -2.23 8.45 26.44
C ALA A 150 -1.03 8.48 27.42
N GLY A 151 -0.33 7.36 27.60
CA GLY A 151 0.78 7.23 28.56
C GLY A 151 0.33 7.35 30.03
N LYS A 152 -0.96 7.15 30.30
CA LYS A 152 -1.58 7.20 31.63
C LYS A 152 -1.62 5.84 32.31
N MET A 153 -1.35 4.77 31.57
CA MET A 153 -1.24 3.40 32.04
C MET A 153 -0.09 2.72 31.29
N THR A 154 0.66 1.86 31.97
CA THR A 154 1.70 1.04 31.32
C THR A 154 1.10 -0.22 30.71
N VAL A 155 1.73 -0.77 29.68
CA VAL A 155 1.29 -2.05 29.09
C VAL A 155 1.41 -3.20 30.10
N VAL A 156 2.34 -3.12 31.05
CA VAL A 156 2.49 -4.13 32.11
C VAL A 156 1.29 -4.12 33.05
N GLU A 157 0.81 -2.94 33.45
CA GLU A 157 -0.40 -2.79 34.26
C GLU A 157 -1.66 -3.27 33.52
N PHE A 158 -1.74 -3.03 32.21
CA PHE A 158 -2.85 -3.52 31.38
C PHE A 158 -2.87 -5.06 31.24
N CYS A 159 -1.71 -5.69 31.03
CA CYS A 159 -1.62 -7.14 30.82
C CYS A 159 -1.60 -7.97 32.11
N GLY A 160 -1.45 -7.34 33.28
CA GLY A 160 -1.33 -8.00 34.59
C GLY A 160 -2.59 -7.99 35.45
N GLY A 161 -3.74 -7.60 34.88
CA GLY A 161 -5.06 -7.61 35.53
C GLY A 161 -5.86 -8.88 35.28
#